data_AF-A0A9X3WSX0-F1
#
_entry.id   AF-A0A9X3WSX0-F1
#
_cell.length_a   1.000
_cell.length_b   1.000
_cell.length_c   1.000
_cell.angle_alpha   90.00
_cell.angle_beta   90.00
_cell.angle_gamma   90.00
#
_symmetry.space_group_name_H-M   'P 1'
#
loop_
_entity.id
_entity.type
_entity.pdbx_description
1 polymer ?
#
loop_
_entity_poly.entity_id
_entity_poly.type
_entity_poly.pdbx_seq_one_letter_code
_entity_poly.pdbx_strand_id
1 'polypeptide(L)'
;MSQAKEWALKKFSDYKEISQKLFPTIIVLKLDIEKLRKLNGQVFDNPSTQWAQFVYNCRRVGKHGGLYHTDDYVCGPLADGKIVPLLKRLESQRISFGQFHQGIMPYTEISNQLSLNTINAVRCITQMEVKRIDIKKI
;
A
#
# COMPACT_ATOMS: atom_id res chain seq x y z
N MET A 1 13.70 -4.42 -2.12
CA MET A 1 14.23 -3.33 -2.98
C MET A 1 13.78 -3.46 -4.44
N SER A 2 13.64 -4.66 -5.00
CA SER A 2 13.19 -4.89 -6.39
C SER A 2 11.84 -4.22 -6.69
N GLN A 3 10.80 -4.48 -5.87
CA GLN A 3 9.46 -3.94 -6.09
C GLN A 3 9.41 -2.40 -6.17
N ALA A 4 10.00 -1.71 -5.18
CA ALA A 4 9.99 -0.24 -5.15
C ALA A 4 10.73 0.36 -6.37
N LYS A 5 11.82 -0.30 -6.81
CA LYS A 5 12.57 0.11 -7.99
C LYS A 5 11.77 -0.10 -9.28
N GLU A 6 11.12 -1.25 -9.43
CA GLU A 6 10.25 -1.55 -10.58
C GLU A 6 9.09 -0.55 -10.68
N TRP A 7 8.43 -0.25 -9.56
CA TRP A 7 7.37 0.76 -9.53
C TRP A 7 7.86 2.15 -9.87
N ALA A 8 9.01 2.58 -9.34
CA ALA A 8 9.60 3.87 -9.65
C ALA A 8 9.95 3.98 -11.15
N LEU A 9 10.48 2.93 -11.76
CA LEU A 9 10.79 2.89 -13.20
C LEU A 9 9.52 2.90 -14.07
N LYS A 10 8.50 2.11 -13.71
CA LYS A 10 7.20 2.10 -14.40
C LYS A 10 6.52 3.46 -14.33
N LYS A 11 6.51 4.09 -13.15
CA LYS A 11 5.99 5.45 -13.02
C LYS A 11 6.80 6.43 -13.85
N PHE A 12 8.13 6.35 -13.81
CA PHE A 12 8.96 7.23 -14.61
C PHE A 12 8.70 7.12 -16.12
N SER A 13 8.44 5.92 -16.66
CA SER A 13 8.09 5.77 -18.07
C SER A 13 6.82 6.51 -18.47
N ASP A 14 5.83 6.61 -17.57
CA ASP A 14 4.59 7.36 -17.82
C ASP A 14 4.84 8.88 -17.99
N TYR A 15 5.99 9.39 -17.52
CA TYR A 15 6.34 10.82 -17.52
C TYR A 15 7.59 11.16 -18.34
N LYS A 16 8.16 10.18 -19.06
CA LYS A 16 9.46 10.33 -19.76
C LYS A 16 9.46 11.45 -20.81
N GLU A 17 8.31 11.73 -21.41
CA GLU A 17 8.17 12.77 -22.45
C GLU A 17 7.99 14.18 -21.89
N ILE A 18 7.72 14.33 -20.58
CA ILE A 18 7.37 15.62 -19.98
C ILE A 18 8.60 16.44 -19.61
N SER A 19 9.71 15.81 -19.23
CA SER A 19 10.95 16.53 -18.88
C SER A 19 12.17 15.62 -18.88
N GLN A 20 13.23 16.06 -19.58
CA GLN A 20 14.54 15.39 -19.62
C GLN A 20 15.31 15.44 -18.28
N LYS A 21 14.81 16.18 -17.28
CA LYS A 21 15.46 16.35 -15.96
C LYS A 21 14.87 15.47 -14.85
N LEU A 22 13.90 14.63 -15.16
CA LEU A 22 13.29 13.73 -14.18
C LEU A 22 14.17 12.50 -13.97
N PHE A 23 14.22 12.00 -12.73
CA PHE A 23 14.89 10.76 -12.38
C PHE A 23 13.99 9.90 -11.48
N PRO A 24 13.85 8.59 -11.75
CA PRO A 24 13.16 7.69 -10.85
C PRO A 24 13.89 7.64 -9.51
N THR A 25 13.14 7.73 -8.43
CA THR A 25 13.68 7.82 -7.08
C THR A 25 12.88 6.92 -6.16
N ILE A 26 13.55 6.28 -5.19
CA ILE A 26 12.92 5.50 -4.14
C ILE A 26 13.34 6.06 -2.77
N ILE A 27 12.44 5.99 -1.81
CA ILE A 27 12.75 6.27 -0.40
C ILE A 27 12.99 4.92 0.27
N VAL A 28 14.16 4.77 0.89
CA VAL A 28 14.53 3.59 1.67
C VAL A 28 14.47 3.94 3.13
N LEU A 29 13.68 3.18 3.88
CA LEU A 29 13.53 3.34 5.33
C LEU A 29 14.16 2.14 6.04
N LYS A 30 14.82 2.39 7.17
CA LYS A 30 15.11 1.36 8.17
C LYS A 30 14.21 1.55 9.36
N LEU A 31 13.70 0.45 9.88
CA LEU A 31 12.74 0.41 10.98
C LEU A 31 13.34 -0.38 12.15
N ASP A 32 13.11 0.11 13.35
CA ASP A 32 13.24 -0.67 14.58
C ASP A 32 12.01 -1.58 14.72
N ILE A 33 12.13 -2.80 14.22
CA ILE A 33 11.04 -3.79 14.19
C ILE A 33 10.65 -4.23 15.60
N GLU A 34 11.61 -4.32 16.53
CA GLU A 34 11.34 -4.73 17.90
C GLU A 34 10.56 -3.66 18.67
N LYS A 35 10.82 -2.39 18.40
CA LYS A 35 9.99 -1.29 18.90
C LYS A 35 8.63 -1.25 18.23
N LEU A 36 8.56 -1.45 16.91
CA LEU A 36 7.30 -1.44 16.16
C LEU A 36 6.35 -2.55 16.62
N ARG A 37 6.85 -3.77 16.84
CA ARG A 37 6.07 -4.93 17.33
C ARG A 37 5.45 -4.75 18.71
N LYS A 38 5.93 -3.79 19.51
CA LYS A 38 5.37 -3.46 20.83
C LYS A 38 4.18 -2.50 20.73
N LEU A 39 3.92 -1.92 19.57
CA LEU A 39 2.77 -1.04 19.32
C LEU A 39 1.52 -1.85 18.95
N ASN A 40 0.36 -1.20 18.96
CA ASN A 40 -0.88 -1.84 18.54
C ASN A 40 -0.88 -1.99 17.01
N GLY A 41 -0.75 -3.21 16.50
CA GLY A 41 -0.70 -3.42 15.05
C GLY A 41 -1.47 -4.62 14.57
N GLN A 42 -1.91 -4.53 13.32
CA GLN A 42 -2.62 -5.62 12.64
C GLN A 42 -1.77 -6.19 11.50
N VAL A 43 -1.64 -7.51 11.47
CA VAL A 43 -0.88 -8.23 10.43
C VAL A 43 -1.78 -9.22 9.72
N PHE A 44 -1.78 -9.18 8.40
CA PHE A 44 -2.46 -10.14 7.53
C PHE A 44 -1.41 -10.89 6.71
N ASP A 45 -1.27 -12.20 6.93
CA ASP A 45 -0.29 -13.00 6.21
C ASP A 45 -0.71 -13.34 4.77
N ASN A 46 -2.01 -13.30 4.50
CA ASN A 46 -2.61 -13.65 3.22
C ASN A 46 -3.86 -12.81 2.96
N PRO A 47 -4.29 -12.66 1.68
CA PRO A 47 -5.47 -11.89 1.32
C PRO A 47 -6.75 -12.67 1.62
N SER A 48 -6.99 -12.97 2.90
CA SER A 48 -8.17 -13.69 3.39
C SER A 48 -9.44 -12.84 3.29
N THR A 49 -10.59 -13.46 3.56
CA THR A 49 -11.86 -12.74 3.74
C THR A 49 -11.77 -11.67 4.83
N GLN A 50 -11.02 -11.92 5.92
CA GLN A 50 -10.82 -10.93 7.00
C GLN A 50 -10.02 -9.72 6.51
N TRP A 51 -8.96 -9.95 5.74
CA TRP A 51 -8.21 -8.87 5.08
C TRP A 51 -9.09 -8.07 4.12
N ALA A 52 -9.90 -8.74 3.30
CA ALA A 52 -10.82 -8.06 2.39
C ALA A 52 -11.85 -7.21 3.13
N GLN A 53 -12.34 -7.71 4.28
CA GLN A 53 -13.29 -6.99 5.13
C GLN A 53 -12.65 -5.75 5.76
N PHE A 54 -11.40 -5.87 6.20
CA PHE A 54 -10.61 -4.73 6.69
C PHE A 54 -10.45 -3.67 5.60
N VAL A 55 -9.99 -4.07 4.40
CA VAL A 55 -9.84 -3.17 3.25
C VAL A 55 -11.15 -2.47 2.89
N TYR A 56 -12.24 -3.22 2.83
CA TYR A 56 -13.58 -2.68 2.58
C TYR A 56 -13.96 -1.61 3.61
N ASN A 57 -13.79 -1.91 4.89
CA ASN A 57 -14.16 -0.99 5.96
C ASN A 57 -13.30 0.28 5.98
N CYS A 58 -11.98 0.17 5.76
CA CYS A 58 -11.10 1.33 5.59
C CYS A 58 -11.59 2.26 4.47
N ARG A 59 -12.00 1.70 3.33
CA ARG A 59 -12.49 2.49 2.19
C ARG A 59 -13.88 3.06 2.42
N ARG A 60 -14.80 2.28 2.99
CA ARG A 60 -16.17 2.70 3.31
C ARG A 60 -16.17 3.85 4.31
N VAL A 61 -15.42 3.73 5.41
CA VAL A 61 -15.35 4.78 6.44
C VAL A 61 -14.55 5.99 5.93
N GLY A 62 -13.41 5.76 5.27
CA GLY A 62 -12.56 6.81 4.73
C GLY A 62 -13.22 7.66 3.63
N LYS A 63 -14.14 7.09 2.84
CA LYS A 63 -14.97 7.82 1.87
C LYS A 63 -15.80 8.95 2.52
N HIS A 64 -16.08 8.84 3.81
CA HIS A 64 -16.81 9.83 4.60
C HIS A 64 -15.90 10.64 5.54
N GLY A 65 -14.57 10.58 5.35
CA GLY A 65 -13.59 11.30 6.16
C GLY A 65 -13.33 10.69 7.53
N GLY A 66 -13.88 9.52 7.84
CA GLY A 66 -13.63 8.81 9.08
C GLY A 66 -12.38 7.93 9.04
N LEU A 67 -11.97 7.45 10.22
CA LEU A 67 -10.92 6.44 10.38
C LEU A 67 -11.55 5.14 10.91
N TYR A 68 -11.30 4.01 10.23
CA TYR A 68 -11.93 2.73 10.60
C TYR A 68 -11.26 2.04 11.80
N HIS A 69 -9.94 2.17 11.93
CA HIS A 69 -9.14 1.46 12.93
C HIS A 69 -8.20 2.45 13.65
N THR A 70 -7.75 2.07 14.84
CA THR A 70 -6.80 2.86 15.64
C THR A 70 -5.41 2.23 15.69
N ASP A 71 -5.15 1.22 14.85
CA ASP A 71 -3.85 0.54 14.79
C ASP A 71 -2.70 1.48 14.44
N ASP A 72 -1.64 1.44 15.25
CA ASP A 72 -0.40 2.16 15.03
C ASP A 72 0.25 1.75 13.71
N TYR A 73 0.16 0.47 13.34
CA TYR A 73 0.61 -0.02 12.04
C TYR A 73 -0.28 -1.14 11.50
N VAL A 74 -0.29 -1.27 10.17
CA VAL A 74 -0.94 -2.38 9.48
C VAL A 74 0.03 -2.97 8.48
N CYS A 75 0.22 -4.29 8.51
CA CYS A 75 1.04 -5.01 7.55
C CYS A 75 0.21 -6.08 6.84
N GLY A 76 0.34 -6.21 5.52
CA GLY A 76 -0.31 -7.29 4.79
C GLY A 76 -0.35 -7.04 3.28
N PRO A 77 -1.07 -7.87 2.52
CA PRO A 77 -1.11 -7.78 1.07
C PRO A 77 -1.57 -6.40 0.59
N LEU A 78 -0.93 -5.91 -0.46
CA LEU A 78 -1.34 -4.70 -1.16
C LEU A 78 -2.66 -4.98 -1.88
N ALA A 79 -3.69 -4.18 -1.56
CA ALA A 79 -4.96 -4.24 -2.27
C ALA A 79 -4.79 -3.60 -3.65
N ASP A 80 -4.60 -4.43 -4.66
CA ASP A 80 -4.42 -4.00 -6.04
C ASP A 80 -5.74 -4.13 -6.80
N GLY A 81 -6.24 -3.02 -7.34
CA GLY A 81 -7.51 -3.01 -8.05
C GLY A 81 -8.13 -1.63 -8.20
N LYS A 82 -9.18 -1.54 -9.02
CA LYS A 82 -10.00 -0.32 -9.11
C LYS A 82 -10.97 -0.25 -7.93
N ILE A 83 -10.41 -0.03 -6.74
CA ILE A 83 -11.13 -0.18 -5.46
C ILE A 83 -12.34 0.75 -5.34
N VAL A 84 -12.26 1.97 -5.87
CA VAL A 84 -13.37 2.94 -5.84
C VAL A 84 -14.58 2.46 -6.66
N PRO A 85 -14.42 2.05 -7.94
CA PRO A 85 -15.50 1.39 -8.68
C PRO A 85 -16.04 0.11 -8.02
N LEU A 86 -15.17 -0.74 -7.48
CA LEU A 86 -15.58 -1.99 -6.83
C LEU A 86 -16.42 -1.72 -5.58
N LEU A 87 -16.02 -0.78 -4.74
CA LEU A 87 -16.78 -0.35 -3.57
C LEU A 87 -18.18 0.12 -3.95
N LYS A 88 -18.30 1.00 -4.96
CA LYS A 88 -19.60 1.49 -5.45
C LYS A 88 -20.51 0.37 -5.95
N ARG A 89 -19.94 -0.62 -6.65
CA ARG A 89 -20.69 -1.79 -7.14
C ARG A 89 -21.16 -2.68 -6.00
N LEU A 90 -20.34 -2.88 -4.97
CA LEU A 90 -20.71 -3.65 -3.78
C LEU A 90 -21.81 -2.94 -2.97
N GLU A 91 -21.66 -1.64 -2.72
CA GLU A 91 -22.67 -0.82 -2.01
C GLU A 91 -24.02 -0.78 -2.75
N SER A 92 -24.00 -0.80 -4.08
CA SER A 92 -25.21 -0.86 -4.92
C SER A 92 -25.70 -2.29 -5.20
N GLN A 93 -25.16 -3.30 -4.51
CA GLN A 93 -25.53 -4.71 -4.66
C GLN A 93 -25.36 -5.28 -6.08
N ARG A 94 -24.54 -4.64 -6.92
CA ARG A 94 -24.23 -5.09 -8.29
C ARG A 94 -23.15 -6.18 -8.34
N ILE A 95 -22.39 -6.32 -7.26
CA ILE A 95 -21.45 -7.42 -7.05
C ILE A 95 -21.60 -7.96 -5.63
N SER A 96 -21.29 -9.23 -5.44
CA SER A 96 -21.18 -9.84 -4.11
C SER A 96 -19.88 -9.42 -3.41
N PHE A 97 -19.81 -9.63 -2.10
CA PHE A 97 -18.57 -9.43 -1.35
C PHE A 97 -17.43 -10.34 -1.86
N GLY A 98 -17.74 -11.57 -2.27
CA GLY A 98 -16.75 -12.46 -2.88
C GLY A 98 -16.18 -11.89 -4.19
N GLN A 99 -17.02 -11.28 -5.02
CA GLN A 99 -16.55 -10.59 -6.23
C GLN A 99 -15.74 -9.33 -5.92
N PHE A 100 -16.08 -8.59 -4.86
CA PHE A 100 -15.27 -7.48 -4.37
C PHE A 100 -13.89 -7.96 -3.93
N HIS A 101 -13.84 -9.03 -3.11
CA HIS A 101 -12.60 -9.65 -2.64
C HIS A 101 -11.70 -10.07 -3.80
N GLN A 102 -12.24 -10.82 -4.77
CA GLN A 102 -11.49 -11.19 -5.97
C GLN A 102 -10.98 -9.98 -6.76
N GLY A 103 -11.76 -8.91 -6.83
CA GLY A 103 -11.41 -7.70 -7.57
C GLY A 103 -10.32 -6.83 -6.92
N ILE A 104 -9.99 -7.04 -5.64
CA ILE A 104 -8.94 -6.31 -4.92
C ILE A 104 -7.68 -7.15 -4.67
N MET A 105 -7.65 -8.41 -5.15
CA MET A 105 -6.52 -9.30 -4.97
C MET A 105 -5.21 -8.69 -5.53
N PRO A 106 -4.06 -8.89 -4.87
CA PRO A 106 -2.76 -8.44 -5.36
C PRO A 106 -2.47 -8.91 -6.79
N TYR A 107 -1.90 -8.05 -7.65
CA TYR A 107 -1.64 -8.40 -9.07
C TYR A 107 -0.38 -9.26 -9.27
N THR A 108 0.55 -9.24 -8.32
CA THR A 108 1.81 -9.99 -8.38
C THR A 108 1.89 -10.95 -7.20
N GLU A 109 2.78 -11.94 -7.26
CA GLU A 109 3.08 -12.84 -6.14
C GLU A 109 3.48 -12.01 -4.91
N ILE A 110 2.50 -11.86 -4.01
CA ILE A 110 2.57 -11.33 -2.65
C ILE A 110 3.49 -10.12 -2.51
N SER A 111 2.95 -8.93 -2.83
CA SER A 111 3.54 -7.70 -2.31
C SER A 111 2.85 -7.30 -1.01
N ASN A 112 3.57 -7.43 0.10
CA ASN A 112 3.10 -6.91 1.37
C ASN A 112 3.43 -5.40 1.45
N GLN A 113 2.50 -4.64 2.00
CA GLN A 113 2.67 -3.25 2.37
C GLN A 113 2.71 -3.11 3.89
N LEU A 114 3.52 -2.18 4.37
CA LEU A 114 3.51 -1.72 5.75
C LEU A 114 2.98 -0.28 5.76
N SER A 115 1.91 -0.05 6.51
CA SER A 115 1.34 1.27 6.77
C SER A 115 1.64 1.67 8.22
N LEU A 116 2.19 2.87 8.40
CA LEU A 116 2.45 3.47 9.72
C LEU A 116 1.44 4.60 9.91
N ASN A 117 0.55 4.47 10.89
CA ASN A 117 -0.64 5.32 11.01
C ASN A 117 -0.54 6.34 12.15
N THR A 118 0.37 6.15 13.09
CA THR A 118 0.55 7.03 14.25
C THR A 118 1.97 7.55 14.36
N ILE A 119 2.14 8.65 15.12
CA ILE A 119 3.46 9.23 15.37
C ILE A 119 4.39 8.25 16.10
N ASN A 120 3.84 7.35 16.93
CA ASN A 120 4.60 6.32 17.62
C ASN A 120 5.18 5.31 16.63
N ALA A 121 4.38 4.87 15.65
CA ALA A 121 4.86 4.00 14.57
C ALA A 121 5.89 4.70 13.68
N VAL A 122 5.68 5.97 13.33
CA VAL A 122 6.64 6.76 12.54
C VAL A 122 7.98 6.93 13.28
N ARG A 123 7.97 7.10 14.61
CA ARG A 123 9.17 7.14 15.46
C ARG A 123 9.92 5.80 15.56
N CYS A 124 9.45 4.76 14.90
CA CYS A 124 10.20 3.52 14.72
C CYS A 124 11.10 3.55 13.48
N ILE A 125 11.02 4.58 12.62
CA ILE A 125 11.97 4.79 11.52
C ILE A 125 13.29 5.29 12.13
N THR A 126 14.36 4.53 11.92
CA THR A 126 15.71 4.83 12.43
C THR A 126 16.61 5.47 11.39
N GLN A 127 16.31 5.27 10.10
CA GLN A 127 17.04 5.86 8.99
C GLN A 127 16.10 6.09 7.81
N MET A 128 16.29 7.20 7.09
CA MET A 128 15.63 7.50 5.83
C MET A 128 16.68 7.94 4.82
N GLU A 129 16.65 7.34 3.64
CA GLU A 129 17.55 7.66 2.52
C GLU A 129 16.74 7.79 1.24
N VAL A 130 17.12 8.75 0.41
CA VAL A 130 16.55 8.94 -0.93
C VAL A 130 17.55 8.39 -1.94
N LYS A 131 17.19 7.33 -2.68
CA LYS A 131 18.03 6.73 -3.71
C LYS A 131 17.49 7.06 -5.09
N ARG A 132 18.31 7.77 -5.87
CA ARG A 132 18.10 7.93 -7.30
C ARG A 132 18.40 6.60 -8.00
N ILE A 133 17.57 6.23 -8.96
CA ILE A 133 17.79 5.07 -9.83
C ILE A 133 18.43 5.57 -11.12
N ASP A 134 19.66 5.13 -11.38
CA ASP A 134 20.33 5.43 -12.64
C ASP A 134 19.73 4.60 -13.77
N ILE A 135 19.26 5.30 -14.80
CA ILE A 135 18.81 4.70 -16.05
C ILE A 135 20.03 4.70 -16.97
N LYS A 136 20.58 3.52 -17.27
CA LYS A 136 21.56 3.40 -18.35
C LYS A 136 20.88 3.86 -19.64
N LYS A 137 21.41 4.89 -20.30
CA LYS A 137 21.04 5.19 -21.69
C LYS A 137 21.46 3.96 -22.51
N ILE A 138 20.47 3.31 -23.14
CA ILE A 138 20.70 2.36 -24.22
C ILE A 138 21.05 3.18 -25.45
#